data_AF-A0A9D7J8M9-F1
#
_entry.id   AF-A0A9D7J8M9-F1
#
_cell.length_a   1.000
_cell.length_b   1.000
_cell.length_c   1.000
_cell.angle_alpha   90.00
_cell.angle_beta   90.00
_cell.angle_gamma   90.00
#
_symmetry.space_group_name_H-M   'P 1'
#
loop_
_entity.id
_entity.type
_entity.pdbx_description
1 polymer ?
#
loop_
_entity_poly.entity_id
_entity_poly.type
_entity_poly.pdbx_seq_one_letter_code
_entity_poly.pdbx_strand_id
1 'polypeptide(L)'
;MSGVDRLILALANLLLWLRYAYHHADFSWRKRRLAQFAAPRQLCELVQWRKLVDHDPQFVTLTDKLGAKAWVAERAPDLPQPEVIWVGERAGNLPDALLAPGHVVKTNHASHQNIFPDRETLSRADIEQRLDAWLSRPYRVEQQWAYLGIRPRLFVERRVGDGRPMFDISFRVHGGVASAGHVATDYKTSAARDGYFLPDGRRIQLAADAGALPDDFVPPPSFHRARGFAEQLGGDADYFRVDFLCTEEEAYFGEITLYPASGMGSDDYPATLIYRSWLACIELSWFLATPQPFPLSLYQGAFRRWARLRNAELAREALSAP
;
A
#
# COMPACT_ATOMS: atom_id res chain seq x y z
N MET A 1 -26.79 10.20 14.44
CA MET A 1 -26.86 10.42 12.98
C MET A 1 -28.30 10.69 12.56
N SER A 2 -28.54 11.68 11.69
CA SER A 2 -29.90 12.03 11.21
C SER A 2 -30.46 10.95 10.26
N GLY A 3 -31.79 10.97 10.03
CA GLY A 3 -32.41 10.11 9.02
C GLY A 3 -31.95 10.43 7.60
N VAL A 4 -31.72 11.71 7.31
CA VAL A 4 -31.22 12.21 6.02
C VAL A 4 -29.82 11.67 5.75
N ASP A 5 -28.91 11.72 6.72
CA ASP A 5 -27.55 11.18 6.57
C ASP A 5 -27.55 9.69 6.25
N ARG A 6 -28.39 8.91 6.94
CA ARG A 6 -28.54 7.47 6.68
C ARG A 6 -28.99 7.21 5.25
N LEU A 7 -29.96 7.99 4.76
CA LEU A 7 -30.46 7.88 3.40
C LEU A 7 -29.36 8.23 2.38
N ILE A 8 -28.63 9.33 2.59
CA ILE A 8 -27.52 9.73 1.71
C ILE A 8 -26.47 8.63 1.61
N LEU A 9 -26.04 8.07 2.74
CA LEU A 9 -25.03 7.00 2.76
C LEU A 9 -25.53 5.71 2.08
N ALA A 10 -26.79 5.34 2.30
CA ALA A 10 -27.39 4.16 1.66
C ALA A 10 -27.51 4.33 0.14
N LEU A 11 -27.96 5.51 -0.32
CA LEU A 11 -28.04 5.84 -1.74
C LEU A 11 -26.64 5.88 -2.38
N ALA A 12 -25.66 6.49 -1.72
CA ALA A 12 -24.28 6.50 -2.19
C ALA A 12 -23.73 5.06 -2.32
N ASN A 13 -23.98 4.19 -1.34
CA ASN A 13 -23.55 2.80 -1.40
C ASN A 13 -24.21 2.04 -2.55
N LEU A 14 -25.52 2.22 -2.74
CA LEU A 14 -26.26 1.63 -3.87
C LEU A 14 -25.70 2.10 -5.21
N LEU A 15 -25.43 3.40 -5.36
CA LEU A 15 -24.84 3.95 -6.59
C LEU A 15 -23.44 3.39 -6.85
N LEU A 16 -22.62 3.19 -5.81
CA LEU A 16 -21.32 2.54 -5.94
C LEU A 16 -21.47 1.07 -6.35
N TRP A 17 -22.43 0.34 -5.79
CA TRP A 17 -22.71 -1.04 -6.22
C TRP A 17 -23.15 -1.10 -7.68
N LEU A 18 -24.03 -0.21 -8.13
CA LEU A 18 -24.49 -0.19 -9.53
C LEU A 18 -23.36 0.19 -10.49
N ARG A 19 -22.58 1.24 -10.15
CA ARG A 19 -21.46 1.70 -10.97
C ARG A 19 -20.33 0.67 -11.06
N TYR A 20 -20.07 -0.05 -9.97
CA TYR A 20 -18.97 -1.02 -9.85
C TYR A 20 -19.50 -2.44 -9.58
N ALA A 21 -20.55 -2.85 -10.30
CA ALA A 21 -21.29 -4.10 -10.03
C ALA A 21 -20.42 -5.35 -9.99
N TYR A 22 -19.52 -5.52 -10.96
CA TYR A 22 -18.59 -6.65 -10.98
C TYR A 22 -17.67 -6.65 -9.74
N HIS A 23 -17.11 -5.48 -9.41
CA HIS A 23 -16.22 -5.32 -8.26
C HIS A 23 -16.93 -5.58 -6.94
N HIS A 24 -18.16 -5.10 -6.80
CA HIS A 24 -19.01 -5.39 -5.65
C HIS A 24 -19.32 -6.89 -5.52
N ALA A 25 -19.66 -7.56 -6.63
CA ALA A 25 -19.93 -8.99 -6.65
C ALA A 25 -18.69 -9.81 -6.24
N ASP A 26 -17.53 -9.50 -6.82
CA ASP A 26 -16.26 -10.16 -6.48
C ASP A 26 -15.88 -9.93 -5.01
N PHE A 27 -15.95 -8.68 -4.52
CA PHE A 27 -15.72 -8.39 -3.10
C PHE A 27 -16.67 -9.19 -2.21
N SER A 28 -17.96 -9.21 -2.53
CA SER A 28 -18.97 -9.87 -1.70
C SER A 28 -18.80 -11.38 -1.68
N TRP A 29 -18.37 -11.96 -2.79
CA TRP A 29 -18.02 -13.38 -2.88
C TRP A 29 -16.79 -13.71 -2.02
N ARG A 30 -15.67 -12.96 -2.16
CA ARG A 30 -14.44 -13.19 -1.40
C ARG A 30 -14.61 -12.96 0.10
N LYS A 31 -15.34 -11.91 0.49
CA LYS A 31 -15.55 -11.52 1.89
C LYS A 31 -16.79 -12.16 2.53
N ARG A 32 -17.59 -12.90 1.76
CA ARG A 32 -18.84 -13.56 2.19
C ARG A 32 -19.84 -12.61 2.88
N ARG A 33 -19.87 -11.34 2.44
CA ARG A 33 -20.75 -10.29 2.96
C ARG A 33 -20.90 -9.16 1.97
N LEU A 34 -22.01 -8.43 2.03
CA LEU A 34 -22.18 -7.23 1.21
C LEU A 34 -21.22 -6.12 1.66
N ALA A 35 -20.74 -5.36 0.68
CA ALA A 35 -19.75 -4.32 0.90
C ALA A 35 -20.36 -2.98 1.34
N GLN A 36 -19.81 -2.37 2.38
CA GLN A 36 -20.15 -1.01 2.82
C GLN A 36 -19.12 -0.01 2.27
N PHE A 37 -19.12 0.22 0.96
CA PHE A 37 -18.17 1.13 0.33
C PHE A 37 -18.38 2.60 0.70
N ALA A 38 -19.63 3.03 0.95
CA ALA A 38 -19.92 4.42 1.30
C ALA A 38 -19.84 4.74 2.80
N ALA A 39 -19.73 3.73 3.66
CA ALA A 39 -19.64 3.88 5.11
C ALA A 39 -18.81 2.71 5.69
N PRO A 40 -17.50 2.67 5.37
CA PRO A 40 -16.63 1.52 5.59
C PRO A 40 -16.48 1.18 7.07
N ARG A 41 -16.74 -0.06 7.46
CA ARG A 41 -16.67 -0.53 8.86
C ARG A 41 -15.47 -1.44 9.14
N GLN A 42 -14.75 -1.82 8.09
CA GLN A 42 -13.55 -2.64 8.15
C GLN A 42 -12.45 -2.03 7.30
N LEU A 43 -11.21 -2.43 7.57
CA LEU A 43 -10.05 -1.93 6.83
C LEU A 43 -10.13 -2.20 5.33
N CYS A 44 -10.53 -3.41 4.95
CA CYS A 44 -10.72 -3.75 3.54
C CYS A 44 -11.70 -2.78 2.85
N GLU A 45 -12.76 -2.34 3.54
CA GLU A 45 -13.72 -1.38 3.02
C GLU A 45 -13.17 0.05 2.96
N LEU A 46 -12.28 0.46 3.87
CA LEU A 46 -11.56 1.74 3.74
C LEU A 46 -10.68 1.75 2.48
N VAL A 47 -10.00 0.63 2.19
CA VAL A 47 -9.24 0.49 0.94
C VAL A 47 -10.18 0.58 -0.27
N GLN A 48 -11.36 -0.04 -0.23
CA GLN A 48 -12.36 0.11 -1.29
C GLN A 48 -12.89 1.53 -1.42
N TRP A 49 -13.20 2.19 -0.30
CA TRP A 49 -13.63 3.59 -0.29
C TRP A 49 -12.57 4.47 -0.95
N ARG A 50 -11.29 4.29 -0.61
CA ARG A 50 -10.21 5.05 -1.25
C ARG A 50 -10.17 4.83 -2.75
N LYS A 51 -10.22 3.58 -3.19
CA LYS A 51 -10.20 3.22 -4.61
C LYS A 51 -11.36 3.78 -5.41
N LEU A 52 -12.54 3.91 -4.81
CA LEU A 52 -13.78 4.26 -5.52
C LEU A 52 -14.21 5.71 -5.33
N VAL A 53 -13.69 6.40 -4.30
CA VAL A 53 -14.14 7.73 -3.87
C VAL A 53 -12.98 8.71 -3.72
N ASP A 54 -11.92 8.34 -3.00
CA ASP A 54 -10.81 9.25 -2.66
C ASP A 54 -9.72 9.22 -3.73
N HIS A 55 -9.97 9.97 -4.79
CA HIS A 55 -9.11 10.04 -5.97
C HIS A 55 -8.12 11.21 -5.89
N ASP A 56 -7.32 11.25 -4.82
CA ASP A 56 -6.24 12.23 -4.67
C ASP A 56 -5.26 12.14 -5.86
N PRO A 57 -5.08 13.20 -6.66
CA PRO A 57 -4.10 13.22 -7.75
C PRO A 57 -2.68 12.82 -7.33
N GLN A 58 -2.27 13.11 -6.08
CA GLN A 58 -0.96 12.72 -5.55
C GLN A 58 -0.77 11.21 -5.49
N PHE A 59 -1.85 10.43 -5.38
CA PHE A 59 -1.77 8.97 -5.39
C PHE A 59 -1.17 8.41 -6.68
N VAL A 60 -1.35 9.09 -7.82
CA VAL A 60 -0.72 8.70 -9.10
C VAL A 60 0.81 8.78 -8.97
N THR A 61 1.32 9.90 -8.42
CA THR A 61 2.76 10.09 -8.19
C THR A 61 3.34 9.07 -7.23
N LEU A 62 2.64 8.81 -6.12
CA LEU A 62 3.10 7.86 -5.10
C LEU A 62 3.05 6.39 -5.55
N THR A 63 2.18 6.09 -6.52
CA THR A 63 2.04 4.74 -7.10
C THR A 63 3.03 4.50 -8.26
N ASP A 64 3.42 5.55 -8.99
CA ASP A 64 4.52 5.49 -9.97
C ASP A 64 5.84 5.26 -9.24
N LYS A 65 6.50 4.11 -9.44
CA LYS A 65 7.76 3.80 -8.73
C LYS A 65 8.85 4.86 -8.94
N LEU A 66 8.93 5.46 -10.13
CA LEU A 66 9.89 6.54 -10.40
C LEU A 66 9.42 7.86 -9.77
N GLY A 67 8.12 8.14 -9.83
CA GLY A 67 7.52 9.32 -9.20
C GLY A 67 7.66 9.32 -7.68
N ALA A 68 7.39 8.17 -7.05
CA ALA A 68 7.53 7.96 -5.62
C ALA A 68 8.98 8.15 -5.16
N LYS A 69 9.96 7.66 -5.90
CA LYS A 69 11.39 7.85 -5.58
C LYS A 69 11.80 9.32 -5.57
N ALA A 70 11.38 10.08 -6.58
CA ALA A 70 11.60 11.52 -6.62
C ALA A 70 10.89 12.22 -5.44
N TRP A 71 9.63 11.88 -5.19
CA TRP A 71 8.84 12.44 -4.09
C TRP A 71 9.46 12.16 -2.71
N VAL A 72 10.00 10.95 -2.51
CA VAL A 72 10.71 10.54 -1.29
C VAL A 72 12.04 11.27 -1.15
N ALA A 73 12.81 11.42 -2.23
CA ALA A 73 14.11 12.10 -2.19
C ALA A 73 13.98 13.57 -1.73
N GLU A 74 12.88 14.23 -2.07
CA GLU A 74 12.59 15.59 -1.61
C GLU A 74 12.24 15.67 -0.12
N ARG A 75 11.59 14.63 0.42
CA ARG A 75 11.00 14.66 1.77
C ARG A 75 11.84 13.98 2.84
N ALA A 76 12.61 12.97 2.44
CA ALA A 76 13.53 12.22 3.28
C ALA A 76 14.85 12.02 2.50
N PRO A 77 15.65 13.08 2.29
CA PRO A 77 16.89 13.00 1.54
C PRO A 77 17.91 12.02 2.17
N ASP A 78 17.81 11.82 3.48
CA ASP A 78 18.66 10.91 4.23
C ASP A 78 18.20 9.44 4.17
N LEU A 79 17.07 9.13 3.51
CA LEU A 79 16.60 7.76 3.30
C LEU A 79 17.28 7.16 2.06
N PRO A 80 18.16 6.16 2.22
CA PRO A 80 18.77 5.48 1.09
C PRO A 80 17.70 4.87 0.17
N GLN A 81 17.94 4.91 -1.13
CA GLN A 81 17.08 4.28 -2.12
C GLN A 81 17.95 3.41 -3.05
N PRO A 82 17.44 2.28 -3.56
CA PRO A 82 18.09 1.57 -4.65
C PRO A 82 18.36 2.54 -5.82
N GLU A 83 19.61 2.58 -6.27
CA GLU A 83 20.04 3.53 -7.29
C GLU A 83 19.44 3.17 -8.66
N VAL A 84 18.72 4.12 -9.25
CA VAL A 84 18.19 4.01 -10.61
C VAL A 84 19.32 4.35 -11.59
N ILE A 85 19.82 3.33 -12.30
CA ILE A 85 20.98 3.46 -13.21
C ILE A 85 20.57 3.60 -14.68
N TRP A 86 19.30 3.36 -15.00
CA TRP A 86 18.76 3.55 -16.35
C TRP A 86 17.24 3.70 -16.33
N VAL A 87 16.72 4.52 -17.24
CA VAL A 87 15.28 4.68 -17.51
C VAL A 87 15.07 4.70 -19.02
N GLY A 88 14.04 4.03 -19.52
CA GLY A 88 13.69 4.03 -20.93
C GLY A 88 12.24 3.68 -21.21
N GLU A 89 11.79 3.96 -22.44
CA GLU A 89 10.40 3.74 -22.85
C GLU A 89 10.20 2.51 -23.74
N ARG A 90 11.28 1.85 -24.16
CA ARG A 90 11.25 0.70 -25.09
C ARG A 90 12.19 -0.39 -24.59
N ALA A 91 11.76 -1.65 -24.64
CA ALA A 91 12.58 -2.77 -24.18
C ALA A 91 13.86 -2.92 -25.02
N GLY A 92 13.78 -2.73 -26.34
CA GLY A 92 14.93 -2.82 -27.25
C GLY A 92 16.05 -1.78 -26.97
N ASN A 93 15.78 -0.73 -26.20
CA ASN A 93 16.79 0.26 -25.81
C ASN A 93 17.53 -0.13 -24.52
N LEU A 94 17.15 -1.23 -23.86
CA LEU A 94 17.78 -1.70 -22.64
C LEU A 94 19.21 -2.20 -22.93
N PRO A 95 20.27 -1.64 -22.34
CA PRO A 95 21.63 -2.13 -22.59
C PRO A 95 21.85 -3.55 -22.05
N ASP A 96 22.54 -4.41 -22.79
CA ASP A 96 22.87 -5.79 -22.37
C ASP A 96 23.65 -5.83 -21.05
N ALA A 97 24.55 -4.87 -20.83
CA ALA A 97 25.32 -4.76 -19.60
C ALA A 97 24.45 -4.58 -18.34
N LEU A 98 23.20 -4.13 -18.49
CA LEU A 98 22.25 -3.98 -17.38
C LEU A 98 21.45 -5.26 -17.13
N LEU A 99 21.46 -6.23 -18.05
CA LEU A 99 20.93 -7.58 -17.85
C LEU A 99 21.98 -8.49 -17.18
N ALA A 100 22.60 -7.98 -16.12
CA ALA A 100 23.67 -8.65 -15.39
C ALA A 100 23.27 -8.89 -13.91
N PRO A 101 23.91 -9.86 -13.22
CA PRO A 101 23.71 -10.05 -11.79
C PRO A 101 23.91 -8.75 -10.99
N GLY A 102 23.09 -8.55 -9.96
CA GLY A 102 23.13 -7.32 -9.14
C GLY A 102 22.23 -6.19 -9.64
N HIS A 103 21.51 -6.37 -10.75
CA HIS A 103 20.49 -5.42 -11.21
C HIS A 103 19.07 -5.97 -11.05
N VAL A 104 18.09 -5.08 -11.05
CA VAL A 104 16.67 -5.42 -11.14
C VAL A 104 16.03 -4.54 -12.20
N VAL A 105 15.42 -5.16 -13.22
CA VAL A 105 14.67 -4.45 -14.25
C VAL A 105 13.20 -4.41 -13.86
N LYS A 106 12.56 -3.26 -13.91
CA LYS A 106 11.19 -3.06 -13.43
C LYS A 106 10.38 -2.20 -14.38
N THR A 107 9.06 -2.33 -14.33
CA THR A 107 8.16 -1.27 -14.84
C THR A 107 7.74 -0.35 -13.70
N ASN A 108 7.54 0.94 -14.01
CA ASN A 108 7.16 1.92 -13.00
C ASN A 108 5.66 1.88 -12.64
N HIS A 109 4.82 1.35 -13.52
CA HIS A 109 3.35 1.52 -13.50
C HIS A 109 2.56 0.29 -13.03
N ALA A 110 3.21 -0.73 -12.48
CA ALA A 110 2.55 -1.99 -12.15
C ALA A 110 3.19 -2.71 -10.96
N SER A 111 2.46 -3.64 -10.33
CA SER A 111 3.02 -4.60 -9.37
C SER A 111 3.43 -5.91 -10.05
N HIS A 112 4.34 -6.66 -9.41
CA HIS A 112 4.89 -7.95 -9.85
C HIS A 112 5.59 -7.96 -11.23
N GLN A 113 5.93 -6.80 -11.77
CA GLN A 113 6.66 -6.66 -13.03
C GLN A 113 8.13 -6.33 -12.76
N ASN A 114 8.87 -7.35 -12.32
CA ASN A 114 10.31 -7.26 -12.05
C ASN A 114 11.03 -8.43 -12.72
N ILE A 115 12.21 -8.18 -13.25
CA ILE A 115 13.14 -9.19 -13.76
C ILE A 115 14.43 -9.10 -12.94
N PHE A 116 14.86 -10.24 -12.41
CA PHE A 116 16.15 -10.40 -11.75
C PHE A 116 17.05 -11.18 -12.70
N PRO A 117 17.99 -10.53 -13.40
CA PRO A 117 18.74 -11.17 -14.49
C PRO A 117 19.46 -12.46 -14.07
N ASP A 118 19.94 -12.53 -12.83
CA ASP A 118 20.61 -13.71 -12.26
C ASP A 118 19.66 -14.87 -11.90
N ARG A 119 18.34 -14.67 -12.03
CA ARG A 119 17.31 -15.68 -11.77
C ARG A 119 16.52 -16.05 -13.03
N GLU A 120 16.87 -15.47 -14.18
CA GLU A 120 16.22 -15.77 -15.45
C GLU A 120 17.04 -16.75 -16.28
N THR A 121 16.34 -17.66 -16.94
CA THR A 121 16.91 -18.56 -17.95
C THR A 121 16.55 -18.15 -19.37
N LEU A 122 15.87 -17.00 -19.50
CA LEU A 122 15.33 -16.50 -20.76
C LEU A 122 16.38 -15.89 -21.67
N SER A 123 16.15 -16.01 -22.98
CA SER A 123 16.95 -15.30 -23.96
C SER A 123 16.70 -13.78 -23.89
N ARG A 124 17.63 -13.00 -24.44
CA ARG A 124 17.47 -11.55 -24.60
C ARG A 124 16.16 -11.20 -25.32
N ALA A 125 15.80 -11.92 -26.38
CA ALA A 125 14.58 -11.70 -27.14
C ALA A 125 13.31 -11.97 -26.31
N ASP A 126 13.32 -13.04 -25.49
CA ASP A 126 12.18 -13.35 -24.61
C ASP A 126 11.99 -12.31 -23.50
N ILE A 127 13.10 -11.80 -22.95
CA ILE A 127 13.09 -10.69 -21.97
C ILE A 127 12.48 -9.44 -22.61
N GLU A 128 12.90 -9.07 -23.82
CA GLU A 128 12.34 -7.93 -24.54
C GLU A 128 10.85 -8.08 -24.81
N GLN A 129 10.43 -9.24 -25.32
CA GLN A 129 9.02 -9.54 -25.58
C GLN A 129 8.18 -9.42 -24.30
N ARG A 130 8.69 -9.93 -23.17
CA ARG A 130 8.02 -9.82 -21.87
C ARG A 130 7.89 -8.36 -21.44
N LEU A 131 8.95 -7.56 -21.57
CA LEU A 131 8.95 -6.15 -21.19
C LEU A 131 8.02 -5.31 -22.07
N ASP A 132 8.01 -5.54 -23.39
CA ASP A 132 7.09 -4.87 -24.31
C ASP A 132 5.63 -5.26 -24.03
N ALA A 133 5.37 -6.52 -23.66
CA ALA A 133 4.04 -6.96 -23.22
C ALA A 133 3.59 -6.25 -21.92
N TRP A 134 4.51 -5.98 -21.00
CA TRP A 134 4.23 -5.22 -19.79
C TRP A 134 3.97 -3.73 -20.06
N LEU A 135 4.78 -3.10 -20.93
CA LEU A 135 4.63 -1.69 -21.30
C LEU A 135 3.36 -1.40 -22.10
N SER A 136 2.92 -2.34 -22.95
CA SER A 136 1.75 -2.15 -23.81
C SER A 136 0.41 -2.20 -23.08
N ARG A 137 0.38 -2.63 -21.81
CA ARG A 137 -0.85 -2.82 -21.04
C ARG A 137 -0.96 -1.80 -19.90
N PRO A 138 -2.05 -1.04 -19.81
CA PRO A 138 -2.32 -0.26 -18.60
C PRO A 138 -2.55 -1.22 -17.43
N TYR A 139 -2.04 -0.86 -16.24
CA TYR A 139 -2.25 -1.68 -15.05
C TYR A 139 -3.65 -1.39 -14.47
N ARG A 140 -4.61 -2.26 -14.79
CA ARG A 140 -6.03 -2.12 -14.42
C ARG A 140 -6.46 -3.26 -13.49
N VAL A 141 -5.83 -3.36 -12.32
CA VAL A 141 -6.12 -4.42 -11.36
C VAL A 141 -7.09 -3.93 -10.28
N GLU A 142 -8.23 -4.62 -10.18
CA GLU A 142 -9.19 -4.50 -9.07
C GLU A 142 -9.56 -3.06 -8.70
N GLN A 143 -9.75 -2.16 -9.68
CA GLN A 143 -10.15 -0.75 -9.45
C GLN A 143 -9.12 0.10 -8.66
N GLN A 144 -7.83 -0.23 -8.70
CA GLN A 144 -6.79 0.63 -8.13
C GLN A 144 -6.59 1.87 -9.02
N TRP A 145 -7.35 2.92 -8.74
CA TRP A 145 -7.50 4.11 -9.59
C TRP A 145 -6.18 4.81 -9.95
N ALA A 146 -5.26 4.97 -9.00
CA ALA A 146 -4.04 5.75 -9.21
C ALA A 146 -3.13 5.19 -10.32
N TYR A 147 -3.14 3.87 -10.54
CA TYR A 147 -2.34 3.25 -11.61
C TYR A 147 -2.76 3.69 -13.01
N LEU A 148 -3.99 4.18 -13.19
CA LEU A 148 -4.53 4.57 -14.50
C LEU A 148 -3.85 5.81 -15.08
N GLY A 149 -3.29 6.67 -14.22
CA GLY A 149 -2.65 7.93 -14.62
C GLY A 149 -1.15 7.81 -14.91
N ILE A 150 -0.55 6.62 -14.71
CA ILE A 150 0.91 6.46 -14.82
C ILE A 150 1.28 6.17 -16.27
N ARG A 151 2.24 6.96 -16.81
CA ARG A 151 2.87 6.66 -18.10
C ARG A 151 3.85 5.48 -17.93
N PRO A 152 3.65 4.34 -18.62
CA PRO A 152 4.54 3.18 -18.53
C PRO A 152 5.96 3.50 -18.99
N ARG A 153 6.94 3.11 -18.17
CA ARG A 153 8.38 3.19 -18.44
C ARG A 153 9.08 1.99 -17.82
N LEU A 154 10.23 1.64 -18.38
CA LEU A 154 11.19 0.72 -17.80
C LEU A 154 12.23 1.49 -17.02
N PHE A 155 12.72 0.86 -15.96
CA PHE A 155 13.90 1.33 -15.26
C PHE A 155 14.70 0.15 -14.72
N VAL A 156 15.99 0.38 -14.51
CA VAL A 156 16.91 -0.57 -13.89
C VAL A 156 17.45 0.02 -12.60
N GLU A 157 17.48 -0.80 -11.56
CA GLU A 157 18.07 -0.44 -10.28
C GLU A 157 19.22 -1.36 -9.90
N ARG A 158 20.18 -0.82 -9.15
CA ARG A 158 21.11 -1.65 -8.38
C ARG A 158 20.34 -2.39 -7.28
N ARG A 159 20.54 -3.71 -7.20
CA ARG A 159 20.00 -4.53 -6.13
C ARG A 159 20.74 -4.18 -4.84
N VAL A 160 19.99 -3.94 -3.78
CA VAL A 160 20.55 -3.68 -2.44
C VAL A 160 20.82 -4.99 -1.68
N GLY A 161 21.70 -4.94 -0.69
CA GLY A 161 21.98 -6.05 0.23
C GLY A 161 23.19 -6.92 -0.12
N ASP A 162 23.60 -7.00 -1.39
CA ASP A 162 24.81 -7.73 -1.84
C ASP A 162 24.95 -9.16 -1.28
N GLY A 163 23.84 -9.89 -1.16
CA GLY A 163 23.81 -11.26 -0.64
C GLY A 163 23.78 -11.38 0.89
N ARG A 164 23.74 -10.26 1.62
CA ARG A 164 23.47 -10.24 3.06
C ARG A 164 22.01 -10.64 3.33
N PRO A 165 21.72 -11.23 4.51
CA PRO A 165 20.34 -11.38 4.97
C PRO A 165 19.61 -10.04 4.96
N MET A 166 18.37 -10.07 4.48
CA MET A 166 17.53 -8.90 4.37
C MET A 166 16.16 -9.15 4.98
N PHE A 167 15.57 -8.06 5.44
CA PHE A 167 14.22 -8.01 5.98
C PHE A 167 13.35 -7.13 5.08
N ASP A 168 12.14 -7.60 4.76
CA ASP A 168 11.09 -6.75 4.20
C ASP A 168 10.31 -6.15 5.37
N ILE A 169 10.55 -4.87 5.64
CA ILE A 169 9.91 -4.15 6.75
C ILE A 169 8.89 -3.17 6.18
N SER A 170 7.66 -3.16 6.69
CA SER A 170 6.65 -2.16 6.29
C SER A 170 5.89 -1.56 7.45
N PHE A 171 5.65 -0.26 7.41
CA PHE A 171 4.90 0.47 8.42
C PHE A 171 3.59 1.02 7.88
N ARG A 172 2.53 0.91 8.68
CA ARG A 172 1.23 1.55 8.40
C ARG A 172 1.20 2.86 9.15
N VAL A 173 1.17 3.97 8.43
CA VAL A 173 1.32 5.31 8.96
C VAL A 173 0.07 6.13 8.68
N HIS A 174 -0.37 6.88 9.69
CA HIS A 174 -1.60 7.67 9.66
C HIS A 174 -1.34 8.97 10.41
N GLY A 175 -1.54 10.12 9.75
CA GLY A 175 -1.21 11.44 10.32
C GLY A 175 0.21 11.51 10.86
N GLY A 176 1.17 10.90 10.16
CA GLY A 176 2.59 10.90 10.54
C GLY A 176 2.94 9.95 11.69
N VAL A 177 2.00 9.11 12.17
CA VAL A 177 2.24 8.16 13.27
C VAL A 177 2.13 6.73 12.77
N ALA A 178 3.14 5.90 13.04
CA ALA A 178 3.08 4.48 12.72
C ALA A 178 2.16 3.74 13.70
N SER A 179 1.22 2.94 13.19
CA SER A 179 0.32 2.11 14.00
C SER A 179 0.83 0.67 14.16
N ALA A 180 1.38 0.10 13.09
CA ALA A 180 1.92 -1.25 13.07
C ALA A 180 3.07 -1.39 12.07
N GLY A 181 4.11 -2.10 12.48
CA GLY A 181 5.18 -2.62 11.64
C GLY A 181 4.91 -4.07 11.25
N HIS A 182 5.35 -4.47 10.07
CA HIS A 182 5.44 -5.85 9.63
C HIS A 182 6.88 -6.14 9.25
N VAL A 183 7.40 -7.26 9.71
CA VAL A 183 8.75 -7.74 9.36
C VAL A 183 8.58 -9.10 8.72
N ALA A 184 9.21 -9.30 7.56
CA ALA A 184 9.32 -10.60 6.93
C ALA A 184 10.79 -10.93 6.61
N THR A 185 11.15 -12.20 6.82
CA THR A 185 12.42 -12.79 6.35
C THR A 185 12.14 -13.70 5.16
N ASP A 186 13.12 -13.85 4.27
CA ASP A 186 13.03 -14.73 3.09
C ASP A 186 11.75 -14.51 2.27
N TYR A 187 11.29 -13.27 2.21
CA TYR A 187 9.97 -12.91 1.70
C TYR A 187 9.79 -13.38 0.25
N LYS A 188 8.59 -13.85 -0.09
CA LYS A 188 8.23 -14.42 -1.40
C LYS A 188 8.96 -15.71 -1.75
N THR A 189 9.53 -16.42 -0.77
CA THR A 189 10.02 -17.79 -0.90
C THR A 189 9.19 -18.74 -0.05
N SER A 190 9.38 -20.05 -0.22
CA SER A 190 8.75 -21.06 0.66
C SER A 190 9.29 -21.04 2.10
N ALA A 191 10.43 -20.38 2.33
CA ALA A 191 11.02 -20.20 3.65
C ALA A 191 10.53 -18.92 4.36
N ALA A 192 9.64 -18.15 3.72
CA ALA A 192 9.17 -16.89 4.27
C ALA A 192 8.60 -17.06 5.68
N ARG A 193 9.03 -16.15 6.56
CA ARG A 193 8.48 -15.99 7.91
C ARG A 193 8.13 -14.53 8.12
N ASP A 194 7.00 -14.25 8.76
CA ASP A 194 6.60 -12.88 9.06
C ASP A 194 5.97 -12.66 10.42
N GLY A 195 5.90 -11.39 10.82
CA GLY A 195 5.33 -11.00 12.10
C GLY A 195 4.96 -9.52 12.11
N TYR A 196 3.94 -9.19 12.90
CA TYR A 196 3.52 -7.83 13.14
C TYR A 196 4.01 -7.33 14.49
N PHE A 197 4.41 -6.07 14.54
CA PHE A 197 5.00 -5.44 15.71
C PHE A 197 4.35 -4.08 15.94
N LEU A 198 4.21 -3.71 17.21
CA LEU A 198 3.93 -2.35 17.61
C LEU A 198 5.13 -1.46 17.25
N PRO A 199 4.94 -0.13 17.17
CA PRO A 199 6.01 0.81 16.81
C PRO A 199 7.23 0.75 17.75
N ASP A 200 7.06 0.29 18.98
CA ASP A 200 8.12 0.11 19.97
C ASP A 200 8.88 -1.23 19.84
N GLY A 201 8.51 -2.07 18.87
CA GLY A 201 9.16 -3.36 18.61
C GLY A 201 8.52 -4.54 19.36
N ARG A 202 7.46 -4.33 20.16
CA ARG A 202 6.74 -5.46 20.80
C ARG A 202 5.92 -6.24 19.77
N ARG A 203 5.97 -7.58 19.83
CA ARG A 203 5.19 -8.46 18.95
C ARG A 203 3.68 -8.26 19.15
N ILE A 204 2.94 -8.18 18.05
CA ILE A 204 1.48 -8.28 18.03
C ILE A 204 1.14 -9.75 17.81
N GLN A 205 0.57 -10.39 18.84
CA GLN A 205 0.15 -11.78 18.72
C GLN A 205 -1.10 -11.88 17.83
N LEU A 206 -0.96 -12.55 16.70
CA LEU A 206 -2.07 -12.95 15.84
C LEU A 206 -2.35 -14.44 16.05
N ALA A 207 -3.42 -14.97 15.44
CA ALA A 207 -3.69 -16.40 15.47
C ALA A 207 -2.48 -17.19 14.94
N ALA A 208 -2.23 -18.37 15.51
CA ALA A 208 -1.05 -19.17 15.18
C ALA A 208 -1.00 -19.50 13.68
N ASP A 209 0.11 -19.14 13.05
CA ASP A 209 0.40 -19.39 11.63
C ASP A 209 1.74 -20.12 11.52
N ALA A 210 1.79 -21.18 10.73
CA ALA A 210 3.02 -21.91 10.41
C ALA A 210 4.05 -21.04 9.66
N GLY A 211 3.62 -19.91 9.08
CA GLY A 211 4.47 -18.88 8.48
C GLY A 211 4.96 -17.80 9.45
N ALA A 212 4.68 -17.88 10.75
CA ALA A 212 5.06 -16.83 11.69
C ALA A 212 6.56 -16.84 12.02
N LEU A 213 7.15 -15.66 12.19
CA LEU A 213 8.45 -15.47 12.85
C LEU A 213 8.42 -16.05 14.27
N PRO A 214 9.55 -16.57 14.80
CA PRO A 214 9.64 -17.08 16.17
C PRO A 214 9.06 -16.10 17.20
N ASP A 215 8.51 -16.63 18.28
CA ASP A 215 7.88 -15.81 19.34
C ASP A 215 8.92 -14.91 20.06
N ASP A 216 10.18 -15.34 20.12
CA ASP A 216 11.32 -14.62 20.68
C ASP A 216 12.05 -13.72 19.65
N PHE A 217 11.52 -13.60 18.43
CA PHE A 217 12.11 -12.75 17.41
C PHE A 217 12.09 -11.27 17.82
N VAL A 218 13.26 -10.64 17.80
CA VAL A 218 13.43 -9.21 18.03
C VAL A 218 13.66 -8.52 16.69
N PRO A 219 12.89 -7.47 16.34
CA PRO A 219 13.14 -6.70 15.13
C PRO A 219 14.57 -6.13 15.08
N PRO A 220 15.21 -6.09 13.89
CA PRO A 220 16.56 -5.56 13.74
C PRO A 220 16.61 -4.06 14.03
N PRO A 221 17.78 -3.48 14.35
CA PRO A 221 17.93 -2.03 14.56
C PRO A 221 17.38 -1.16 13.42
N SER A 222 17.49 -1.62 12.17
CA SER A 222 16.91 -0.99 10.98
C SER A 222 15.38 -0.81 11.05
N PHE A 223 14.66 -1.60 11.86
CA PHE A 223 13.22 -1.44 12.11
C PHE A 223 12.88 -0.04 12.64
N HIS A 224 13.62 0.44 13.63
CA HIS A 224 13.37 1.77 14.22
C HIS A 224 13.76 2.90 13.26
N ARG A 225 14.81 2.71 12.45
CA ARG A 225 15.17 3.65 11.39
C ARG A 225 14.08 3.73 10.32
N ALA A 226 13.62 2.58 9.83
CA ALA A 226 12.52 2.49 8.88
C ALA A 226 11.24 3.13 9.42
N ARG A 227 10.92 2.94 10.71
CA ARG A 227 9.79 3.63 11.37
C ARG A 227 9.92 5.14 11.28
N GLY A 228 11.07 5.70 11.65
CA GLY A 228 11.29 7.15 11.63
C GLY A 228 11.10 7.75 10.23
N PHE A 229 11.64 7.07 9.20
CA PHE A 229 11.40 7.48 7.82
C PHE A 229 9.94 7.32 7.39
N ALA A 230 9.27 6.25 7.81
CA ALA A 230 7.86 6.03 7.49
C ALA A 230 6.97 7.13 8.09
N GLU A 231 7.22 7.53 9.34
CA GLU A 231 6.53 8.62 10.04
C GLU A 231 6.78 9.97 9.36
N GLN A 232 8.04 10.25 8.98
CA GLN A 232 8.42 11.44 8.21
C GLN A 232 7.70 11.51 6.86
N LEU A 233 7.67 10.41 6.11
CA LEU A 233 6.98 10.33 4.82
C LEU A 233 5.45 10.35 4.98
N GLY A 234 4.93 9.82 6.07
CA GLY A 234 3.50 9.77 6.36
C GLY A 234 2.90 11.11 6.74
N GLY A 235 3.71 12.07 7.23
CA GLY A 235 3.36 13.49 7.37
C GLY A 235 1.89 13.77 7.74
N ASP A 236 1.18 14.43 6.83
CA ASP A 236 -0.25 14.74 6.94
C ASP A 236 -1.15 13.80 6.12
N ALA A 237 -0.66 12.63 5.72
CA ALA A 237 -1.45 11.64 5.01
C ALA A 237 -2.40 10.90 5.98
N ASP A 238 -3.63 10.64 5.55
CA ASP A 238 -4.59 9.82 6.30
C ASP A 238 -4.16 8.34 6.42
N TYR A 239 -3.50 7.82 5.38
CA TYR A 239 -2.91 6.47 5.39
C TYR A 239 -1.88 6.26 4.29
N PHE A 240 -0.70 5.77 4.68
CA PHE A 240 0.26 5.08 3.82
C PHE A 240 0.68 3.75 4.43
N ARG A 241 1.00 2.77 3.58
CA ARG A 241 1.94 1.70 3.93
C ARG A 241 3.27 2.05 3.28
N VAL A 242 4.34 2.16 4.07
CA VAL A 242 5.69 2.43 3.55
C VAL A 242 6.51 1.17 3.72
N ASP A 243 7.03 0.65 2.62
CA ASP A 243 7.77 -0.58 2.53
C ASP A 243 9.27 -0.28 2.40
N PHE A 244 10.09 -1.05 3.09
CA PHE A 244 11.53 -0.91 3.17
C PHE A 244 12.21 -2.26 2.93
N LEU A 245 13.35 -2.17 2.25
CA LEU A 245 14.31 -3.25 2.13
C LEU A 245 15.39 -2.99 3.18
N CYS A 246 15.51 -3.85 4.19
CA CYS A 246 16.37 -3.59 5.33
C CYS A 246 17.50 -4.63 5.45
N THR A 247 18.69 -4.17 5.80
CA THR A 247 19.73 -5.01 6.41
C THR A 247 19.58 -4.94 7.93
N GLU A 248 20.52 -5.49 8.70
CA GLU A 248 20.52 -5.33 10.16
C GLU A 248 20.53 -3.86 10.59
N GLU A 249 21.35 -3.02 9.93
CA GLU A 249 21.59 -1.64 10.34
C GLU A 249 20.93 -0.58 9.45
N GLU A 250 20.75 -0.88 8.16
CA GLU A 250 20.28 0.09 7.16
C GLU A 250 18.88 -0.23 6.65
N ALA A 251 18.11 0.83 6.38
CA ALA A 251 16.80 0.75 5.73
C ALA A 251 16.86 1.48 4.38
N TYR A 252 16.41 0.81 3.32
CA TYR A 252 16.31 1.37 1.98
C TYR A 252 14.84 1.51 1.60
N PHE A 253 14.48 2.61 0.93
CA PHE A 253 13.13 2.81 0.42
C PHE A 253 12.75 1.71 -0.59
N GLY A 254 11.62 1.05 -0.33
CA GLY A 254 11.02 0.07 -1.23
C GLY A 254 9.89 0.69 -2.06
N GLU A 255 8.73 0.90 -1.44
CA GLU A 255 7.55 1.48 -2.08
C GLU A 255 6.63 2.20 -1.08
N ILE A 256 5.71 3.02 -1.60
CA ILE A 256 4.54 3.49 -0.87
C ILE A 256 3.32 2.76 -1.45
N THR A 257 2.58 2.06 -0.61
CA THR A 257 1.38 1.32 -0.99
C THR A 257 0.13 1.97 -0.41
N LEU A 258 -0.75 2.40 -1.31
CA LEU A 258 -2.02 3.06 -0.97
C LEU A 258 -3.20 2.07 -0.89
N TYR A 259 -3.05 0.90 -1.53
CA TYR A 259 -4.09 -0.10 -1.70
C TYR A 259 -3.60 -1.48 -1.23
N PRO A 260 -3.27 -1.67 0.06
CA PRO A 260 -2.73 -2.92 0.57
C PRO A 260 -3.67 -4.08 0.25
N ALA A 261 -3.11 -5.13 -0.39
CA ALA A 261 -3.86 -6.29 -0.88
C ALA A 261 -5.12 -5.93 -1.70
N SER A 262 -5.16 -4.73 -2.28
CA SER A 262 -6.31 -4.14 -2.98
C SER A 262 -7.62 -4.10 -2.15
N GLY A 263 -7.55 -4.33 -0.84
CA GLY A 263 -8.71 -4.54 0.02
C GLY A 263 -9.47 -5.83 -0.26
N MET A 264 -8.84 -6.80 -0.95
CA MET A 264 -9.42 -8.11 -1.30
C MET A 264 -8.75 -9.27 -0.54
N GLY A 265 -7.56 -9.06 0.04
CA GLY A 265 -6.82 -10.06 0.82
C GLY A 265 -7.51 -10.45 2.14
N SER A 266 -7.02 -11.51 2.79
CA SER A 266 -7.51 -11.95 4.10
C SER A 266 -7.25 -10.89 5.19
N ASP A 267 -8.00 -10.96 6.29
CA ASP A 267 -7.90 -10.01 7.40
C ASP A 267 -6.88 -10.49 8.48
N ASP A 268 -5.91 -11.34 8.09
CA ASP A 268 -4.93 -12.02 8.95
C ASP A 268 -3.75 -11.12 9.34
N TYR A 269 -4.07 -9.88 9.69
CA TYR A 269 -3.12 -8.84 10.08
C TYR A 269 -3.81 -7.98 11.16
N PRO A 270 -3.15 -6.98 11.80
CA PRO A 270 -3.79 -6.16 12.83
C PRO A 270 -4.79 -5.15 12.21
N ALA A 271 -5.76 -5.66 11.46
CA ALA A 271 -6.71 -4.92 10.66
C ALA A 271 -7.56 -3.98 11.51
N THR A 272 -7.95 -4.39 12.72
CA THR A 272 -8.70 -3.53 13.66
C THR A 272 -7.88 -2.32 14.11
N LEU A 273 -6.59 -2.52 14.44
CA LEU A 273 -5.69 -1.44 14.87
C LEU A 273 -5.46 -0.45 13.72
N ILE A 274 -5.16 -0.96 12.52
CA ILE A 274 -4.91 -0.13 11.33
C ILE A 274 -6.19 0.57 10.88
N TYR A 275 -7.35 -0.09 10.91
CA TYR A 275 -8.65 0.52 10.62
C TYR A 275 -8.96 1.68 11.56
N ARG A 276 -8.78 1.49 12.87
CA ARG A 276 -9.01 2.53 13.88
C ARG A 276 -8.08 3.73 13.65
N SER A 277 -6.81 3.47 13.40
CA SER A 277 -5.80 4.51 13.16
C SER A 277 -6.10 5.31 11.90
N TRP A 278 -6.45 4.63 10.80
CA TRP A 278 -6.82 5.31 9.55
C TRP A 278 -8.12 6.10 9.71
N LEU A 279 -9.17 5.53 10.30
CA LEU A 279 -10.43 6.24 10.47
C LEU A 279 -10.28 7.48 11.36
N ALA A 280 -9.38 7.45 12.35
CA ALA A 280 -9.06 8.61 13.18
C ALA A 280 -8.45 9.76 12.35
N CYS A 281 -7.66 9.43 11.32
CA CYS A 281 -7.02 10.39 10.42
C CYS A 281 -7.81 10.66 9.13
N ILE A 282 -9.01 10.10 8.95
CA ILE A 282 -9.73 10.14 7.66
C ILE A 282 -10.05 11.56 7.17
N GLU A 283 -10.16 12.55 8.06
CA GLU A 283 -10.37 13.96 7.68
C GLU A 283 -9.18 14.55 6.91
N LEU A 284 -8.00 13.91 6.97
CA LEU A 284 -6.83 14.25 6.16
C LEU A 284 -6.91 13.72 4.72
N SER A 285 -7.87 12.84 4.40
CA SER A 285 -8.08 12.35 3.02
C SER A 285 -8.40 13.52 2.09
N TRP A 286 -7.94 13.44 0.85
CA TRP A 286 -8.21 14.47 -0.16
C TRP A 286 -9.71 14.72 -0.34
N PHE A 287 -10.51 13.64 -0.33
CA PHE A 287 -11.97 13.70 -0.48
C PHE A 287 -12.62 14.54 0.62
N LEU A 288 -12.13 14.51 1.87
CA LEU A 288 -12.68 15.32 2.96
C LEU A 288 -12.01 16.69 3.06
N ALA A 289 -10.72 16.80 2.77
CA ALA A 289 -9.98 18.06 2.82
C ALA A 289 -10.37 19.03 1.68
N THR A 290 -10.81 18.50 0.53
CA THR A 290 -11.13 19.30 -0.66
C THR A 290 -12.64 19.43 -0.86
N PRO A 291 -13.20 20.64 -1.11
CA PRO A 291 -14.61 20.80 -1.46
C PRO A 291 -15.00 19.95 -2.68
N GLN A 292 -16.03 19.11 -2.51
CA GLN A 292 -16.53 18.26 -3.58
C GLN A 292 -17.70 18.94 -4.33
N PRO A 293 -17.87 18.72 -5.64
CA PRO A 293 -19.00 19.27 -6.39
C PRO A 293 -20.32 18.59 -5.98
N PHE A 294 -21.46 19.22 -6.28
CA PHE A 294 -22.75 18.54 -6.17
C PHE A 294 -22.85 17.40 -7.20
N PRO A 295 -23.40 16.21 -6.85
CA PRO A 295 -24.00 15.85 -5.56
C PRO A 295 -23.03 15.26 -4.52
N LEU A 296 -21.73 15.09 -4.84
CA LEU A 296 -20.74 14.51 -3.93
C LEU A 296 -20.58 15.29 -2.62
N SER A 297 -20.79 16.62 -2.63
CA SER A 297 -20.80 17.44 -1.41
C SER A 297 -21.82 16.98 -0.35
N LEU A 298 -22.98 16.46 -0.76
CA LEU A 298 -23.98 15.91 0.18
C LEU A 298 -23.45 14.67 0.87
N TYR A 299 -22.86 13.76 0.09
CA TYR A 299 -22.22 12.55 0.59
C TYR A 299 -21.01 12.89 1.47
N GLN A 300 -20.15 13.83 1.06
CA GLN A 300 -19.01 14.31 1.84
C GLN A 300 -19.43 14.78 3.24
N GLY A 301 -20.50 15.59 3.34
CA GLY A 301 -21.03 16.05 4.62
C GLY A 301 -21.58 14.91 5.48
N ALA A 302 -22.35 13.98 4.88
CA ALA A 302 -22.91 12.83 5.59
C ALA A 302 -21.81 11.87 6.08
N PHE A 303 -20.80 11.60 5.24
CA PHE A 303 -19.65 10.77 5.55
C PHE A 303 -18.85 11.35 6.71
N ARG A 304 -18.55 12.65 6.69
CA ARG A 304 -17.87 13.34 7.80
C ARG A 304 -18.58 13.14 9.14
N ARG A 305 -19.91 13.31 9.18
CA ARG A 305 -20.71 13.09 10.39
C ARG A 305 -20.70 11.63 10.82
N TRP A 306 -20.79 10.70 9.88
CA TRP A 306 -20.69 9.27 10.14
C TRP A 306 -19.32 8.88 10.71
N ALA A 307 -18.22 9.36 10.14
CA ALA A 307 -16.86 9.05 10.58
C ALA A 307 -16.62 9.50 12.03
N ARG A 308 -17.08 10.71 12.39
CA ARG A 308 -17.00 11.22 13.77
C ARG A 308 -17.76 10.34 14.76
N LEU A 309 -18.98 9.93 14.40
CA LEU A 309 -19.76 9.02 15.24
C LEU A 309 -19.10 7.66 15.39
N ARG A 310 -18.56 7.11 14.29
CA ARG A 310 -17.89 5.81 14.31
C ARG A 310 -16.59 5.85 15.13
N ASN A 311 -15.79 6.91 15.03
CA ASN A 311 -14.62 7.11 15.89
C ASN A 311 -15.01 7.18 17.37
N ALA A 312 -16.11 7.87 17.71
CA ALA A 312 -16.60 7.91 19.09
C ALA A 312 -17.10 6.54 19.60
N GLU A 313 -17.70 5.71 18.73
CA GLU A 313 -18.06 4.33 19.04
C GLU A 313 -16.82 3.46 19.31
N LEU A 314 -15.82 3.51 18.42
CA LEU A 314 -14.58 2.75 18.55
C LEU A 314 -13.81 3.11 19.82
N ALA A 315 -13.82 4.40 20.21
CA ALA A 315 -13.22 4.86 21.46
C ALA A 315 -13.93 4.28 22.69
N ARG A 316 -15.27 4.20 22.69
CA ARG A 316 -16.03 3.55 23.76
C ARG A 316 -15.76 2.05 23.81
N GLU A 317 -15.75 1.38 22.66
CA GLU A 317 -15.44 -0.05 22.56
C GLU A 317 -14.05 -0.37 23.16
N ALA A 318 -13.05 0.50 22.92
CA ALA A 318 -11.71 0.34 23.46
C ALA A 318 -11.65 0.48 25.00
N LEU A 319 -12.44 1.38 25.59
CA LEU A 319 -12.53 1.55 27.04
C LEU A 319 -13.29 0.42 27.74
N SER A 320 -14.16 -0.28 27.00
CA SER A 320 -14.93 -1.43 27.50
C SER A 320 -14.25 -2.78 27.27
N ALA A 321 -13.10 -2.80 26.58
CA ALA A 321 -12.34 -4.03 26.40
C ALA A 321 -11.66 -4.42 27.72
N PRO A 322 -11.85 -5.66 28.20
CA PRO A 322 -11.31 -6.12 29.47
C PRO A 322 -9.78 -6.20 29.51
#